data_AF-A0A6B3I8X9-F1
#
_entry.id   AF-A0A6B3I8X9-F1
#
_cell.length_a   1.000
_cell.length_b   1.000
_cell.length_c   1.000
_cell.angle_alpha   90.00
_cell.angle_beta   90.00
_cell.angle_gamma   90.00
#
_symmetry.space_group_name_H-M   'P 1'
#
loop_
_entity.id
_entity.type
_entity.pdbx_description
1 polymer ?
#
loop_
_entity_poly.entity_id
_entity_poly.type
_entity_poly.pdbx_seq_one_letter_code
_entity_poly.pdbx_strand_id
1 'polypeptide(L)'
;EYTGPSAQELSQEVVARVLPEVSDVRLLAGVTALVRSAVDRAVAAVQYLEPPKPAQPATPRNTARTQGMFFDQEPEHGDDTTLRNASAWGSERMHGSWWGSGTRWNVIRQILAVNHVLGGEPAFGPPTPSKVPFTPV
;
A
#
# COMPACT_ATOMS: atom_id res chain seq x y z
N GLU A 1 15.11 21.20 11.89
CA GLU A 1 15.51 20.31 10.78
C GLU A 1 16.58 19.37 11.32
N TYR A 2 16.53 18.08 11.01
CA TYR A 2 17.57 17.12 11.41
C TYR A 2 18.76 17.26 10.45
N THR A 3 19.96 17.48 11.00
CA THR A 3 21.21 17.71 10.25
C THR A 3 22.22 16.57 10.41
N GLY A 4 21.82 15.47 11.05
CA GLY A 4 22.68 14.31 11.22
C GLY A 4 22.76 13.44 9.96
N PRO A 5 23.63 12.41 9.97
CA PRO A 5 23.81 11.53 8.84
C PRO A 5 22.51 10.83 8.47
N SER A 6 22.27 10.71 7.18
CA SER A 6 21.18 9.95 6.61
C SER A 6 21.35 8.46 6.93
N ALA A 7 20.24 7.73 6.94
CA ALA A 7 20.26 6.29 7.14
C ALA A 7 21.10 5.55 6.07
N GLN A 8 21.27 6.16 4.89
CA GLN A 8 22.16 5.64 3.85
C GLN A 8 23.63 5.80 4.23
N GLU A 9 24.03 6.98 4.70
CA GLU A 9 25.41 7.26 5.12
C GLU A 9 25.81 6.34 6.29
N LEU A 10 24.93 6.18 7.28
CA LEU A 10 25.16 5.25 8.40
C LEU A 10 25.30 3.79 7.94
N SER A 11 24.45 3.35 7.01
CA SER A 11 24.52 1.98 6.50
C SER A 11 25.81 1.74 5.72
N GLN A 12 26.23 2.72 4.92
CA GLN A 12 27.44 2.64 4.13
C GLN A 12 28.70 2.65 5.00
N GLU A 13 28.73 3.46 6.06
CA GLU A 13 29.80 3.47 7.07
C GLU A 13 29.95 2.09 7.73
N VAL A 14 28.83 1.49 8.16
CA VAL A 14 28.82 0.16 8.78
C VAL A 14 29.33 -0.90 7.81
N VAL A 15 28.88 -0.89 6.54
CA VAL A 15 29.34 -1.85 5.53
C VAL A 15 30.83 -1.67 5.24
N ALA A 16 31.31 -0.43 5.10
CA ALA A 16 32.73 -0.15 4.88
C ALA A 16 33.61 -0.64 6.03
N ARG A 17 33.14 -0.53 7.27
CA ARG A 17 33.85 -1.02 8.45
C ARG A 17 33.92 -2.54 8.51
N VAL A 18 32.87 -3.24 8.09
CA VAL A 18 32.78 -4.71 8.16
C VAL A 18 33.44 -5.38 6.96
N LEU A 19 33.40 -4.75 5.79
CA LEU A 19 33.96 -5.24 4.54
C LEU A 19 35.00 -4.25 3.99
N PRO A 20 36.15 -4.07 4.67
CA PRO A 20 37.15 -3.08 4.28
C PRO A 20 37.76 -3.37 2.90
N GLU A 21 37.72 -4.62 2.44
CA GLU A 21 38.18 -5.03 1.12
C GLU A 21 37.31 -4.45 -0.02
N VAL A 22 36.06 -4.08 0.27
CA VAL A 22 35.15 -3.43 -0.69
C VAL A 22 35.44 -1.93 -0.72
N SER A 23 36.58 -1.60 -1.33
CA SER A 23 37.10 -0.23 -1.42
C SER A 23 36.53 0.59 -2.58
N ASP A 24 36.03 -0.06 -3.64
CA ASP A 24 35.37 0.65 -4.75
C ASP A 24 34.03 1.23 -4.29
N VAL A 25 33.85 2.55 -4.50
CA VAL A 25 32.69 3.31 -4.01
C VAL A 25 31.37 2.81 -4.60
N ARG A 26 31.36 2.39 -5.88
CA ARG A 26 30.15 1.89 -6.54
C ARG A 26 29.80 0.50 -6.04
N LEU A 27 30.81 -0.36 -5.87
CA LEU A 27 30.63 -1.68 -5.30
C LEU A 27 30.14 -1.59 -3.85
N LEU A 28 30.73 -0.72 -3.04
CA LEU A 28 30.31 -0.46 -1.67
C LEU A 28 28.85 0.00 -1.61
N ALA A 29 28.43 0.91 -2.50
CA ALA A 29 27.03 1.34 -2.57
C ALA A 29 26.09 0.19 -2.94
N GLY A 30 26.46 -0.65 -3.90
CA GLY A 30 25.70 -1.84 -4.29
C GLY A 30 25.56 -2.86 -3.16
N VAL A 31 26.66 -3.19 -2.48
CA VAL A 31 26.66 -4.09 -1.32
C VAL A 31 25.82 -3.50 -0.19
N THR A 32 25.95 -2.20 0.08
CA THR A 32 25.13 -1.50 1.09
C THR A 32 23.64 -1.64 0.79
N ALA A 33 23.22 -1.48 -0.47
CA ALA A 33 21.82 -1.64 -0.87
C ALA A 33 21.31 -3.07 -0.63
N LEU A 34 22.12 -4.10 -0.94
CA LEU A 34 21.77 -5.50 -0.69
C LEU A 34 21.62 -5.79 0.81
N VAL A 35 22.56 -5.31 1.63
CA VAL A 35 22.52 -5.47 3.09
C VAL A 35 21.27 -4.81 3.67
N ARG A 36 20.96 -3.57 3.29
CA ARG A 36 19.74 -2.88 3.73
C ARG A 36 18.49 -3.65 3.34
N SER A 37 18.41 -4.12 2.10
CA SER A 37 17.28 -4.92 1.62
C SER A 37 17.10 -6.24 2.37
N ALA A 38 18.19 -6.87 2.82
CA ALA A 38 18.15 -8.08 3.65
C ALA A 38 17.66 -7.77 5.07
N VAL A 39 18.16 -6.69 5.68
CA VAL A 39 17.71 -6.23 7.00
C VAL A 39 16.23 -5.85 6.99
N ASP A 40 15.80 -5.08 5.98
CA ASP A 40 14.40 -4.67 5.83
C ASP A 40 13.46 -5.88 5.72
N ARG A 41 13.87 -6.92 4.98
CA ARG A 41 13.12 -8.19 4.89
C ARG A 41 13.08 -8.93 6.23
N ALA A 42 14.18 -8.98 6.97
CA ALA A 42 14.21 -9.60 8.28
C ALA A 42 13.28 -8.88 9.27
N VAL A 43 13.30 -7.54 9.26
CA VAL A 43 12.38 -6.71 10.07
C VAL A 43 10.94 -6.95 9.66
N ALA A 44 10.63 -6.98 8.37
CA ALA A 44 9.29 -7.24 7.87
C ALA A 44 8.77 -8.63 8.28
N ALA A 45 9.64 -9.66 8.25
CA ALA A 45 9.28 -10.99 8.71
C ALA A 45 8.96 -11.03 10.21
N VAL A 46 9.73 -10.31 11.03
CA VAL A 46 9.44 -10.18 12.48
C VAL A 46 8.11 -9.46 12.70
N GLN A 47 7.88 -8.34 12.02
CA GLN A 47 6.63 -7.58 12.14
C GLN A 47 5.40 -8.38 11.68
N TYR A 48 5.56 -9.24 10.68
CA TYR A 48 4.49 -10.12 10.23
C TYR A 48 4.09 -11.14 11.31
N LEU A 49 5.04 -11.58 12.14
CA LEU A 49 4.80 -12.49 13.25
C LEU A 49 4.36 -11.76 14.54
N GLU A 50 4.54 -10.44 14.61
CA GLU A 50 4.05 -9.66 15.75
C GLU A 50 2.51 -9.64 15.77
N PRO A 51 1.88 -9.91 16.93
CA PRO A 51 0.45 -9.77 17.09
C PRO A 51 0.03 -8.33 16.72
N PRO A 52 -1.09 -8.14 15.99
CA PRO A 52 -1.53 -6.79 15.62
C PRO A 52 -1.71 -5.95 16.88
N LYS A 53 -0.94 -4.86 16.98
CA LYS A 53 -1.12 -3.90 18.08
C LYS A 53 -2.57 -3.43 18.09
N PRO A 54 -3.22 -3.36 19.25
CA PRO A 54 -4.58 -2.85 19.33
C PRO A 54 -4.62 -1.46 18.72
N ALA A 55 -5.49 -1.28 17.73
CA ALA A 55 -5.75 0.03 17.14
C ALA A 55 -6.14 0.98 18.28
N GLN A 56 -5.40 2.09 18.44
CA GLN A 56 -5.75 3.14 19.40
C GLN A 56 -7.19 3.62 19.13
N PRO A 57 -8.03 3.81 20.16
CA PRO A 57 -9.45 4.03 19.95
C PRO A 57 -9.77 5.43 19.41
N ALA A 58 -10.60 5.42 18.36
CA ALA A 58 -11.66 6.35 17.98
C ALA A 58 -11.58 7.81 18.48
N THR A 59 -10.85 8.66 17.75
CA THR A 59 -11.45 9.94 17.38
C THR A 59 -12.29 9.69 16.13
N PRO A 60 -13.55 10.16 16.01
CA PRO A 60 -14.30 10.05 14.77
C PRO A 60 -13.69 11.06 13.78
N ARG A 61 -12.52 10.73 13.25
CA ARG A 61 -12.00 11.34 12.03
C ARG A 61 -12.95 10.86 10.95
N ASN A 62 -13.97 11.68 10.70
CA ASN A 62 -14.75 11.75 9.47
C ASN A 62 -14.73 10.42 8.71
N THR A 63 -15.64 9.51 9.07
CA THR A 63 -15.59 8.08 8.71
C THR A 63 -15.32 7.86 7.22
N ALA A 64 -15.87 8.68 6.34
CA ALA A 64 -15.58 8.66 4.90
C ALA A 64 -14.09 8.86 4.54
N ARG A 65 -13.35 9.72 5.27
CA ARG A 65 -11.93 9.98 5.02
C ARG A 65 -11.01 8.86 5.50
N THR A 66 -11.41 8.12 6.55
CA THR A 66 -10.59 7.05 7.13
C THR A 66 -11.01 5.66 6.64
N GLN A 67 -12.29 5.43 6.40
CA GLN A 67 -12.84 4.16 5.92
C GLN A 67 -13.02 4.12 4.40
N GLY A 68 -12.87 5.27 3.73
CA GLY A 68 -13.03 5.41 2.28
C GLY A 68 -14.47 5.68 1.87
N MET A 69 -14.64 6.04 0.60
CA MET A 69 -15.95 6.23 -0.02
C MET A 69 -16.76 4.93 0.04
N PHE A 70 -18.07 5.05 0.24
CA PHE A 70 -19.05 3.95 0.33
C PHE A 70 -18.91 3.02 1.54
N PHE A 71 -18.20 3.38 2.60
CA PHE A 71 -18.06 2.51 3.78
C PHE A 71 -19.41 2.03 4.34
N ASP A 72 -20.45 2.85 4.20
CA ASP A 72 -21.84 2.60 4.58
C ASP A 72 -22.51 1.50 3.76
N GLN A 73 -21.93 1.15 2.62
CA GLN A 73 -22.38 0.10 1.71
C GLN A 73 -21.51 -1.16 1.81
N GLU A 74 -20.73 -1.30 2.88
CA GLU A 74 -19.95 -2.52 3.13
C GLU A 74 -20.86 -3.76 3.14
N PRO A 75 -20.59 -4.74 2.26
CA PRO A 75 -21.46 -5.90 2.13
C PRO A 75 -21.29 -6.85 3.32
N GLU A 76 -22.41 -7.36 3.85
CA GLU A 76 -22.41 -8.40 4.89
C GLU A 76 -21.67 -9.67 4.41
N HIS A 77 -21.82 -9.98 3.12
CA HIS A 77 -21.15 -11.08 2.43
C HIS A 77 -20.65 -10.61 1.07
N GLY A 78 -19.37 -10.87 0.75
CA GLY A 78 -18.82 -10.53 -0.57
C GLY A 78 -17.46 -9.85 -0.50
N ASP A 79 -16.49 -10.52 0.13
CA ASP A 79 -15.10 -10.09 -0.02
C ASP A 79 -14.57 -10.38 -1.44
N ASP A 80 -13.44 -9.75 -1.78
CA ASP A 80 -12.80 -9.86 -3.10
C ASP A 80 -12.50 -11.33 -3.46
N THR A 81 -12.24 -12.17 -2.45
CA THR A 81 -11.98 -13.61 -2.63
C THR A 81 -13.25 -14.36 -3.04
N THR A 82 -14.35 -14.09 -2.36
CA THR A 82 -15.67 -14.68 -2.62
C THR A 82 -16.17 -14.29 -4.00
N LEU A 83 -16.04 -13.01 -4.36
CA LEU A 83 -16.42 -12.51 -5.69
C LEU A 83 -15.58 -13.16 -6.79
N ARG A 84 -14.26 -13.23 -6.61
CA ARG A 84 -13.38 -13.92 -7.57
C ARG A 84 -13.78 -15.38 -7.75
N ASN A 85 -14.07 -16.09 -6.66
CA ASN A 85 -14.47 -17.50 -6.74
C ASN A 85 -15.82 -17.67 -7.44
N ALA A 86 -16.75 -16.73 -7.24
CA ALA A 86 -18.05 -16.73 -7.87
C ALA A 86 -17.98 -16.38 -9.37
N SER A 87 -17.09 -15.46 -9.77
CA SER A 87 -16.95 -15.00 -11.16
C SER A 87 -15.99 -15.83 -12.00
N ALA A 88 -15.17 -16.68 -11.39
CA ALA A 88 -14.19 -17.49 -12.10
C ALA A 88 -14.80 -18.75 -12.72
N TRP A 89 -15.40 -18.61 -13.90
CA TRP A 89 -15.83 -19.75 -14.71
C TRP A 89 -14.74 -20.20 -15.69
N GLY A 90 -14.45 -21.50 -15.71
CA GLY A 90 -13.56 -22.13 -16.71
C GLY A 90 -12.13 -21.59 -16.74
N SER A 91 -11.60 -21.39 -17.95
CA SER A 91 -10.22 -20.94 -18.23
C SER A 91 -9.96 -19.46 -17.92
N GLU A 92 -10.97 -18.69 -17.50
CA GLU A 92 -10.87 -17.27 -17.15
C GLU A 92 -10.43 -17.03 -15.70
N ARG A 93 -10.06 -18.09 -14.97
CA ARG A 93 -9.41 -17.95 -13.66
C ARG A 93 -8.17 -17.07 -13.82
N MET A 94 -8.26 -15.82 -13.39
CA MET A 94 -7.10 -14.93 -13.31
C MET A 94 -6.08 -15.55 -12.33
N HIS A 95 -4.95 -16.03 -12.86
CA HIS A 95 -3.85 -16.56 -12.07
C HIS A 95 -2.94 -15.39 -11.70
N GLY A 96 -3.04 -14.93 -10.46
CA GLY A 96 -2.21 -13.87 -9.90
C GLY A 96 -2.60 -13.57 -8.46
N SER A 97 -1.62 -13.53 -7.56
CA SER A 97 -1.82 -13.03 -6.21
C SER A 97 -1.88 -11.50 -6.27
N TRP A 98 -3.09 -10.94 -6.24
CA TRP A 98 -3.27 -9.51 -6.04
C TRP A 98 -2.87 -9.17 -4.61
N TRP A 99 -1.96 -8.20 -4.44
CA TRP A 99 -1.61 -7.63 -3.14
C TRP A 99 -2.86 -6.99 -2.51
N GLY A 100 -3.63 -7.76 -1.74
CA GLY A 100 -4.88 -7.28 -1.14
C GLY A 100 -6.04 -8.27 -1.03
N SER A 101 -5.89 -9.52 -1.48
CA SER A 101 -6.89 -10.60 -1.32
C SER A 101 -7.03 -11.05 0.16
N GLY A 102 -7.56 -10.17 1.02
CA GLY A 102 -8.08 -10.51 2.34
C GLY A 102 -9.62 -10.36 2.35
N THR A 103 -10.22 -10.31 3.53
CA THR A 103 -11.66 -10.01 3.77
C THR A 103 -12.09 -8.59 3.34
N ARG A 104 -11.37 -7.98 2.40
CA ARG A 104 -11.62 -6.63 1.87
C ARG A 104 -12.53 -6.75 0.65
N TRP A 105 -13.36 -5.74 0.42
CA TRP A 105 -14.36 -5.67 -0.67
C TRP A 105 -14.01 -4.54 -1.65
N ASN A 106 -12.73 -4.47 -2.06
CA ASN A 106 -12.25 -3.38 -2.91
C ASN A 106 -12.86 -3.41 -4.31
N VAL A 107 -13.17 -4.60 -4.84
CA VAL A 107 -13.78 -4.75 -6.17
C VAL A 107 -15.16 -4.08 -6.20
N ILE A 108 -16.00 -4.34 -5.20
CA ILE A 108 -17.31 -3.69 -5.07
C ILE A 108 -17.14 -2.17 -4.88
N ARG A 109 -16.20 -1.72 -4.03
CA ARG A 109 -15.90 -0.28 -3.89
C ARG A 109 -15.52 0.38 -5.22
N GLN A 110 -14.72 -0.30 -6.04
CA GLN A 110 -14.34 0.20 -7.36
C GLN A 110 -15.55 0.31 -8.30
N ILE A 111 -16.42 -0.69 -8.33
CA ILE A 111 -17.66 -0.66 -9.14
C ILE A 111 -18.54 0.53 -8.71
N LEU A 112 -18.74 0.72 -7.39
CA LEU A 112 -19.51 1.84 -6.85
C LEU A 112 -18.87 3.19 -7.20
N ALA A 113 -17.55 3.31 -7.05
CA ALA A 113 -16.82 4.53 -7.39
C ALA A 113 -16.93 4.89 -8.87
N VAL A 114 -16.80 3.91 -9.76
CA VAL A 114 -16.94 4.12 -11.21
C VAL A 114 -18.36 4.55 -11.56
N ASN A 115 -19.38 3.87 -11.02
CA ASN A 115 -20.77 4.23 -11.27
C ASN A 115 -21.10 5.64 -10.75
N HIS A 116 -20.52 6.02 -9.60
CA HIS A 116 -20.67 7.37 -9.05
C HIS A 116 -20.10 8.44 -10.00
N VAL A 117 -18.89 8.22 -10.52
CA VAL A 117 -18.26 9.15 -11.49
C VAL A 117 -18.99 9.19 -12.82
N LEU A 118 -19.37 8.04 -13.37
CA LEU A 118 -20.15 7.96 -14.60
C LEU A 118 -21.57 8.55 -14.43
N GLY A 119 -22.08 8.60 -13.21
CA GLY A 119 -23.32 9.27 -12.83
C GLY A 119 -23.21 10.80 -12.74
N GLY A 120 -22.03 11.38 -13.00
CA GLY A 120 -21.78 12.82 -12.96
C GLY A 120 -21.30 13.35 -11.61
N GLU A 121 -21.19 12.50 -10.60
CA GLU A 121 -20.75 12.88 -9.26
C GLU A 121 -19.22 12.85 -9.14
N PRO A 122 -18.61 13.75 -8.36
CA PRO A 122 -17.15 13.85 -8.27
C PRO A 122 -16.52 12.65 -7.54
N ALA A 123 -15.36 12.20 -8.02
CA ALA A 123 -14.59 11.17 -7.33
C ALA A 123 -14.11 11.67 -5.94
N PHE A 124 -14.23 10.82 -4.92
CA PHE A 124 -13.73 11.13 -3.59
C PHE A 124 -12.19 11.07 -3.53
N GLY A 125 -11.57 12.15 -3.07
CA GLY A 125 -10.12 12.25 -2.94
C GLY A 125 -9.66 13.70 -3.06
N PRO A 126 -8.35 13.96 -2.85
CA PRO A 126 -7.80 15.26 -3.20
C PRO A 126 -8.03 15.52 -4.70
N PRO A 127 -8.49 16.72 -5.08
CA PRO A 127 -8.68 17.04 -6.48
C PRO A 127 -7.36 16.84 -7.22
N THR A 128 -7.40 16.13 -8.34
CA THR A 128 -6.26 16.07 -9.25
C THR A 128 -5.97 17.50 -9.70
N PRO A 129 -4.70 17.94 -9.66
CA PRO A 129 -4.34 19.26 -10.16
C PRO A 129 -4.66 19.33 -11.66
N SER A 130 -5.79 19.95 -11.99
CA SER A 130 -6.25 20.15 -13.35
C SER A 130 -5.96 21.58 -13.78
N LYS A 131 -5.49 21.74 -15.02
CA LYS A 131 -5.38 23.05 -15.66
C LYS A 131 -6.72 23.56 -16.21
N VAL A 132 -7.76 22.72 -16.14
CA VAL A 132 -9.11 23.02 -16.67
C VAL A 132 -10.12 22.84 -15.53
N PRO A 133 -10.99 23.83 -15.27
CA PRO A 133 -12.06 23.69 -14.28
C PRO A 133 -12.98 22.51 -14.63
N PHE A 134 -13.34 21.69 -13.64
CA PHE A 134 -14.39 20.69 -13.80
C PHE A 134 -15.76 21.39 -13.74
N THR A 135 -16.55 21.25 -14.80
CA THR A 135 -17.94 21.71 -14.84
C THR A 135 -18.85 20.48 -14.78
N PRO A 136 -19.63 20.28 -13.70
CA PRO A 136 -20.63 19.23 -13.66
C PRO A 136 -21.68 19.50 -14.76
N VAL A 137 -22.10 18.45 -15.46
CA VAL A 137 -23.15 18.49 -16.51
C VAL A 137 -24.48 18.14 -15.89
#